data_AF-A0A4Y2V8E6-F1
#
_entry.id   AF-A0A4Y2V8E6-F1
#
_cell.length_a   1.000
_cell.length_b   1.000
_cell.length_c   1.000
_cell.angle_alpha   90.00
_cell.angle_beta   90.00
_cell.angle_gamma   90.00
#
_symmetry.space_group_name_H-M   'P 1'
#
loop_
_entity.id
_entity.type
_entity.pdbx_description
1 polymer ?
#
loop_
_entity_poly.entity_id
_entity_poly.type
_entity_poly.pdbx_seq_one_letter_code
_entity_poly.pdbx_strand_id
1 'polypeptide(L)'
;MFCWIPGHSGIIGNEMADKAARRPATVVDNFVPLCDALQAVKNQLTKKWQRTWEEQNQNKLHEIQPMVKPLKNYALNRKHSIVLNRLRIGHTRLTHKFLLFSEPPPTCTRCQCLLYVKHILVHCPSFDIPRRKHFGRNICLKDLLGATPHPNLLHFLHDIGIYEHI
;
A
#
# COMPACT_ATOMS: atom_id res chain seq x y z
N MET A 1 -36.91 48.40 -34.14
CA MET A 1 -36.27 48.72 -35.43
C MET A 1 -34.77 48.52 -35.24
N PHE A 2 -34.12 47.67 -36.03
CA PHE A 2 -32.67 47.44 -35.96
C PHE A 2 -32.03 48.03 -37.23
N CYS A 3 -30.92 48.76 -37.08
CA CYS A 3 -30.14 49.29 -38.19
C CYS A 3 -28.68 48.84 -38.08
N TRP A 4 -28.06 48.60 -39.23
CA TRP A 4 -26.64 48.25 -39.31
C TRP A 4 -25.81 49.53 -39.33
N ILE A 5 -24.73 49.57 -38.54
CA ILE A 5 -23.82 50.71 -38.45
C ILE A 5 -22.42 50.23 -38.91
N PRO A 6 -21.78 50.94 -39.85
CA PRO A 6 -20.42 50.62 -40.28
C PRO A 6 -19.41 50.86 -39.16
N GLY A 7 -18.51 49.89 -38.97
CA GLY A 7 -17.40 50.00 -37.99
C GLY A 7 -16.38 51.06 -38.39
N HIS A 8 -15.65 51.59 -37.40
CA HIS A 8 -14.58 52.59 -37.59
C HIS A 8 -14.99 53.85 -38.38
N SER A 9 -16.27 54.24 -38.28
CA SER A 9 -16.82 55.40 -39.00
C SER A 9 -16.89 56.68 -38.15
N GLY A 10 -16.15 56.78 -37.03
CA GLY A 10 -16.13 57.98 -36.19
C GLY A 10 -17.36 58.16 -35.28
N ILE A 11 -18.30 57.22 -35.28
CA ILE A 11 -19.51 57.31 -34.45
C ILE A 11 -19.14 56.97 -33.01
N ILE A 12 -19.08 57.99 -32.16
CA ILE A 12 -18.62 57.90 -30.76
C ILE A 12 -19.26 56.75 -30.01
N GLY A 13 -20.59 56.59 -30.09
CA GLY A 13 -21.30 55.50 -29.41
C GLY A 13 -20.90 54.10 -29.89
N ASN A 14 -20.66 53.94 -31.20
CA ASN A 14 -20.21 52.67 -31.78
C ASN A 14 -18.75 52.38 -31.44
N GLU A 15 -17.88 53.39 -31.49
CA GLU A 15 -16.47 53.24 -31.10
C GLU A 15 -16.31 52.95 -29.61
N MET A 16 -17.15 53.55 -28.77
CA MET A 16 -17.19 53.23 -27.34
C MET A 16 -17.64 51.78 -27.10
N ALA A 17 -18.64 51.30 -27.84
CA ALA A 17 -19.09 49.91 -27.78
C ALA A 17 -18.01 48.93 -28.26
N ASP A 18 -17.37 49.21 -29.41
CA ASP A 18 -16.26 48.40 -29.94
C ASP A 18 -15.06 48.38 -28.97
N LYS A 19 -14.72 49.53 -28.36
CA LYS A 19 -13.66 49.62 -27.36
C LYS A 19 -14.02 48.87 -26.08
N ALA A 20 -15.29 48.84 -25.68
CA ALA A 20 -15.76 48.06 -24.56
C ALA A 20 -15.73 46.55 -24.85
N ALA A 21 -16.08 46.13 -26.07
CA ALA A 21 -16.04 44.75 -26.52
C ALA A 21 -14.60 44.22 -26.74
N ARG A 22 -13.67 45.10 -27.13
CA ARG A 22 -12.23 44.78 -27.25
C ARG A 22 -11.51 44.70 -25.90
N ARG A 23 -12.17 44.99 -24.77
CA ARG A 23 -11.55 44.76 -23.47
C ARG A 23 -11.31 43.25 -23.33
N PRO A 24 -10.07 42.80 -23.07
CA PRO A 24 -9.84 41.40 -22.76
C PRO A 24 -10.73 41.05 -21.56
N ALA A 25 -11.42 39.91 -21.62
CA ALA A 25 -12.15 39.40 -20.47
C ALA A 25 -11.15 39.32 -19.31
N THR A 26 -11.33 40.17 -18.29
CA THR A 26 -10.46 40.21 -17.10
C THR A 26 -10.69 39.01 -16.19
N VAL A 27 -11.78 38.28 -16.42
CA VAL A 27 -12.12 37.05 -15.72
C VAL A 27 -11.46 35.90 -16.45
N VAL A 28 -10.25 35.56 -16.02
CA VAL A 28 -9.69 34.24 -16.27
C VAL A 28 -10.48 33.30 -15.37
N ASP A 29 -11.45 32.59 -15.93
CA ASP A 29 -12.15 31.55 -15.18
C ASP A 29 -11.15 30.40 -14.96
N ASN A 30 -10.64 30.29 -13.73
CA ASN A 30 -9.71 29.25 -13.32
C ASN A 30 -10.49 27.94 -13.08
N PHE A 31 -11.18 27.48 -14.12
CA PHE A 31 -11.99 26.26 -14.07
C PHE A 31 -11.07 25.07 -13.82
N VAL A 32 -11.22 24.45 -12.65
CA VAL A 32 -10.59 23.18 -12.32
C VAL A 32 -11.68 22.10 -12.43
N PRO A 33 -11.53 21.11 -13.32
CA PRO A 33 -12.43 19.97 -13.36
C PRO A 33 -12.54 19.31 -11.98
N LEU A 34 -13.76 18.97 -11.57
CA LEU A 34 -14.01 18.33 -10.28
C LEU A 34 -13.17 17.05 -10.10
N CYS A 35 -12.92 16.29 -11.17
CA CYS A 35 -12.08 15.10 -11.14
C CYS A 35 -10.64 15.41 -10.70
N ASP A 36 -10.07 16.52 -11.16
CA ASP A 36 -8.70 16.92 -10.84
C ASP A 36 -8.62 17.42 -9.39
N ALA A 37 -9.61 18.21 -8.95
CA ALA A 37 -9.72 18.63 -7.56
C ALA A 37 -9.83 17.43 -6.61
N LEU A 38 -10.70 16.45 -6.93
CA LEU A 38 -10.84 15.22 -6.15
C LEU A 38 -9.57 14.37 -6.17
N GLN A 39 -8.86 14.31 -7.31
CA GLN A 39 -7.60 13.58 -7.42
C GLN A 39 -6.51 14.24 -6.57
N ALA A 40 -6.45 15.57 -6.54
CA ALA A 40 -5.53 16.31 -5.67
C ALA A 40 -5.80 16.02 -4.19
N VAL A 41 -7.06 16.02 -3.76
CA VAL A 41 -7.46 15.67 -2.39
C VAL A 41 -7.05 14.23 -2.05
N LYS A 42 -7.35 13.26 -2.92
CA LYS A 42 -6.93 11.85 -2.74
C LYS A 42 -5.42 11.75 -2.59
N ASN A 43 -4.65 12.41 -3.45
CA ASN A 43 -3.19 12.41 -3.40
C ASN A 43 -2.67 13.00 -2.08
N GLN A 44 -3.27 14.08 -1.58
CA GLN A 44 -2.89 14.66 -0.28
C GLN A 44 -3.21 13.72 0.88
N LEU A 45 -4.38 13.08 0.88
CA LEU A 45 -4.76 12.09 1.90
C LEU A 45 -3.80 10.90 1.89
N THR A 46 -3.50 10.35 0.71
CA THR A 46 -2.52 9.25 0.59
C THR A 46 -1.14 9.68 1.06
N LYS A 47 -0.69 10.90 0.74
CA LYS A 47 0.60 11.43 1.25
C LYS A 47 0.62 11.54 2.77
N LYS A 48 -0.45 12.07 3.38
CA LYS A 48 -0.56 12.14 4.85
C LYS A 48 -0.53 10.74 5.47
N TRP A 49 -1.29 9.81 4.91
CA TRP A 49 -1.32 8.42 5.40
C TRP A 49 0.05 7.73 5.23
N GLN A 50 0.74 7.94 4.11
CA GLN A 50 2.09 7.44 3.89
C GLN A 50 3.10 7.95 4.93
N ARG A 51 3.03 9.24 5.33
CA ARG A 51 3.88 9.77 6.40
C ARG A 51 3.59 9.10 7.74
N THR A 52 2.32 9.00 8.14
CA THR A 52 1.93 8.29 9.36
C THR A 52 2.37 6.83 9.33
N TRP A 53 2.36 6.20 8.16
CA TRP A 53 2.80 4.82 7.97
C TRP A 53 4.33 4.68 8.13
N GLU A 54 5.11 5.59 7.59
CA GLU A 54 6.58 5.63 7.74
C GLU A 54 7.02 5.77 9.20
N GLU A 55 6.19 6.39 10.05
CA GLU A 55 6.43 6.51 11.49
C GLU A 55 6.17 5.20 12.27
N GLN A 56 5.55 4.18 11.66
CA GLN A 56 5.19 2.91 12.31
C GLN A 56 6.36 1.92 12.44
N ASN A 57 7.41 2.31 13.16
CA ASN A 57 8.65 1.54 13.32
C ASN A 57 8.48 0.16 13.99
N GLN A 58 7.42 -0.04 14.78
CA GLN A 58 7.15 -1.30 15.49
C GLN A 58 6.14 -2.20 14.77
N ASN A 59 5.63 -1.79 13.61
CA ASN A 59 4.62 -2.56 12.91
C ASN A 59 5.25 -3.67 12.05
N LYS A 60 4.86 -4.93 12.33
CA LYS A 60 5.34 -6.13 11.61
C LYS A 60 5.13 -6.04 10.09
N LEU A 61 4.02 -5.44 9.66
CA LEU A 61 3.67 -5.33 8.24
C LEU A 61 4.52 -4.26 7.53
N HIS A 62 5.01 -3.25 8.24
CA HIS A 62 5.78 -2.13 7.66
C HIS A 62 7.08 -2.62 6.99
N GLU A 63 7.75 -3.62 7.56
CA GLU A 63 8.96 -4.24 6.97
C GLU A 63 8.70 -4.83 5.57
N ILE A 64 7.50 -5.36 5.34
CA ILE A 64 7.12 -6.05 4.11
C ILE A 64 6.44 -5.08 3.12
N GLN A 65 5.67 -4.14 3.66
CA GLN A 65 4.84 -3.20 2.91
C GLN A 65 5.14 -1.74 3.32
N PRO A 66 6.26 -1.15 2.87
CA PRO A 66 6.61 0.22 3.25
C PRO A 66 5.71 1.28 2.57
N MET A 67 4.98 0.90 1.53
CA MET A 67 4.06 1.78 0.82
C MET A 67 2.63 1.48 1.23
N VAL A 68 1.79 2.50 1.35
CA VAL A 68 0.36 2.38 1.70
C VAL A 68 -0.50 1.88 0.52
N LYS A 69 0.09 1.06 -0.34
CA LYS A 69 -0.57 0.42 -1.47
C LYS A 69 -0.98 -0.99 -1.09
N PRO A 70 -2.22 -1.43 -1.41
CA PRO A 70 -2.64 -2.79 -1.11
C PRO A 70 -1.70 -3.82 -1.74
N LEU A 71 -1.21 -4.76 -0.93
CA LEU A 71 -0.60 -5.98 -1.43
C LEU A 71 -1.69 -6.87 -2.02
N LYS A 72 -1.52 -7.22 -3.29
CA LYS A 72 -2.50 -8.04 -4.01
C LYS A 72 -2.06 -9.50 -4.00
N ASN A 73 -3.01 -10.40 -3.79
CA ASN A 73 -2.81 -11.85 -3.80
C ASN A 73 -3.21 -12.40 -5.17
N TYR A 74 -2.49 -12.01 -6.21
CA TYR A 74 -2.78 -12.48 -7.56
C TYR A 74 -2.54 -13.99 -7.65
N ALA A 75 -3.48 -14.72 -8.26
CA ALA A 75 -3.39 -16.14 -8.56
C ALA A 75 -3.32 -17.12 -7.36
N LEU A 76 -3.62 -16.69 -6.13
CA LEU A 76 -3.75 -17.59 -4.98
C LEU A 76 -5.21 -18.00 -4.76
N ASN A 77 -5.43 -19.29 -4.44
CA ASN A 77 -6.73 -19.73 -3.94
C ASN A 77 -7.07 -19.05 -2.60
N ARG A 78 -8.33 -19.15 -2.17
CA ARG A 78 -8.80 -18.51 -0.93
C ARG A 78 -8.00 -18.96 0.31
N LYS A 79 -7.72 -20.26 0.46
CA LYS A 79 -6.99 -20.82 1.62
C LYS A 79 -5.58 -20.23 1.67
N HIS A 80 -4.86 -20.22 0.56
CA HIS A 80 -3.50 -19.70 0.44
C HIS A 80 -3.45 -18.19 0.67
N SER A 81 -4.45 -17.45 0.19
CA SER A 81 -4.57 -16.01 0.44
C SER A 81 -4.73 -15.69 1.93
N ILE A 82 -5.50 -16.51 2.65
CA ILE A 82 -5.67 -16.37 4.11
C ILE A 82 -4.33 -16.62 4.82
N VAL A 83 -3.66 -17.73 4.50
CA VAL A 83 -2.35 -18.09 5.07
C VAL A 83 -1.34 -16.97 4.85
N LEU A 84 -1.22 -16.47 3.62
CA LEU A 84 -0.29 -15.39 3.29
C LEU A 84 -0.60 -14.09 4.05
N ASN A 85 -1.87 -13.69 4.11
CA ASN A 85 -2.26 -12.48 4.82
C ASN A 85 -2.00 -12.60 6.33
N ARG A 86 -2.26 -13.76 6.93
CA ARG A 86 -1.95 -14.05 8.34
C ARG A 86 -0.45 -13.97 8.62
N LEU A 87 0.38 -14.52 7.74
CA LEU A 87 1.84 -14.41 7.84
C LEU A 87 2.32 -12.95 7.78
N ARG A 88 1.77 -12.15 6.86
CA ARG A 88 2.15 -10.73 6.69
C ARG A 88 1.88 -9.88 7.94
N ILE A 89 0.74 -10.08 8.60
CA ILE A 89 0.42 -9.39 9.85
C ILE A 89 1.01 -10.10 11.08
N GLY A 90 1.64 -11.26 10.88
CA GLY A 90 2.23 -12.08 11.93
C GLY A 90 1.24 -12.90 12.75
N HIS A 91 -0.05 -12.93 12.42
CA HIS A 91 -1.12 -13.58 13.20
C HIS A 91 -1.24 -15.07 12.88
N THR A 92 -0.47 -15.89 13.58
CA THR A 92 -0.58 -17.36 13.52
C THR A 92 -0.98 -17.92 14.89
N ARG A 93 -1.52 -19.14 14.93
CA ARG A 93 -1.83 -19.81 16.21
C ARG A 93 -0.58 -19.95 17.08
N LEU A 94 0.58 -20.23 16.47
CA LEU A 94 1.84 -20.40 17.19
C LEU A 94 2.36 -19.12 17.84
N THR A 95 2.01 -17.96 17.30
CA THR A 95 2.61 -16.67 17.70
C THR A 95 1.65 -15.74 18.41
N HIS A 96 0.33 -15.93 18.28
CA HIS A 96 -0.69 -15.05 18.87
C HIS A 96 -1.69 -15.75 19.79
N LYS A 97 -1.66 -17.09 19.90
CA LYS A 97 -2.54 -17.82 20.83
C LYS A 97 -2.39 -17.31 22.26
N PHE A 98 -1.16 -16.96 22.68
CA PHE A 98 -0.90 -16.48 24.04
C PHE A 98 -1.75 -15.26 24.43
N LEU A 99 -2.10 -14.38 23.48
CA LEU A 99 -2.95 -13.21 23.74
C LEU A 99 -4.38 -13.60 24.11
N LEU A 100 -4.90 -14.69 23.52
CA LEU A 100 -6.25 -15.17 23.79
C LEU A 100 -6.36 -15.84 25.17
N PHE A 101 -5.27 -16.45 25.64
CA PHE A 101 -5.23 -17.18 26.91
C PHE A 101 -4.52 -16.39 28.02
N SER A 102 -4.09 -15.15 27.75
CA SER A 102 -3.26 -14.34 28.67
C SER A 102 -2.02 -15.07 29.18
N GLU A 103 -1.42 -15.90 28.33
CA GLU A 103 -0.19 -16.65 28.60
C GLU A 103 1.05 -15.79 28.28
N PRO A 104 2.25 -16.15 28.79
CA PRO A 104 3.47 -15.48 28.37
C PRO A 104 3.71 -15.66 26.86
N PRO A 105 4.37 -14.70 26.19
CA PRO A 105 4.73 -14.83 24.79
C PRO A 105 5.53 -16.12 24.51
N PRO A 106 5.20 -16.87 23.45
CA PRO A 106 5.86 -18.12 23.14
C PRO A 106 7.32 -17.89 22.80
N THR A 107 8.19 -18.80 23.25
CA THR A 107 9.63 -18.79 22.93
C THR A 107 9.99 -19.94 22.01
N CYS A 108 11.02 -19.74 21.19
CA CYS A 108 11.59 -20.82 20.39
C CYS A 108 12.35 -21.77 21.30
N THR A 109 12.00 -23.06 21.29
CA THR A 109 12.65 -24.08 22.13
C THR A 109 14.15 -24.22 21.87
N ARG A 110 14.60 -23.98 20.63
CA ARG A 110 16.03 -24.07 20.26
C ARG A 110 16.80 -22.77 20.52
N CYS A 111 16.20 -21.61 20.25
CA CYS A 111 16.90 -20.32 20.29
C CYS A 111 16.70 -19.54 21.58
N GLN A 112 15.71 -19.92 22.39
CA GLN A 112 15.30 -19.23 23.61
C GLN A 112 14.92 -17.74 23.41
N CYS A 113 14.66 -17.33 22.17
CA CYS A 113 14.15 -16.00 21.84
C CYS A 113 12.62 -16.05 21.63
N LEU A 114 11.97 -14.88 21.63
CA LEU A 114 10.55 -14.76 21.30
C LEU A 114 10.24 -15.39 19.93
N LEU A 115 9.13 -16.11 19.87
CA LEU A 115 8.66 -16.75 18.65
C LEU A 115 7.75 -15.80 17.87
N TYR A 116 8.20 -15.42 16.68
CA TYR A 116 7.43 -14.60 15.74
C TYR A 116 7.63 -15.12 14.31
N VAL A 117 6.73 -14.73 13.38
CA VAL A 117 6.74 -15.25 11.99
C VAL A 117 8.09 -15.03 11.31
N LYS A 118 8.70 -13.84 11.45
CA LYS A 118 10.04 -13.56 10.90
C LYS A 118 11.12 -14.51 11.45
N HIS A 119 11.05 -14.86 12.74
CA HIS A 119 11.98 -15.84 13.32
C HIS A 119 11.83 -17.20 12.62
N ILE A 120 10.61 -17.69 12.48
CA ILE A 120 10.31 -18.98 11.83
C ILE A 120 10.81 -18.97 10.37
N LEU A 121 10.47 -17.94 9.60
CA LEU A 121 10.73 -17.89 8.18
C LEU A 121 12.20 -17.60 7.82
N VAL A 122 12.91 -16.79 8.63
CA VAL A 122 14.22 -16.23 8.24
C VAL A 122 15.35 -16.62 9.19
N HIS A 123 15.11 -16.68 10.52
CA HIS A 123 16.20 -16.75 11.50
C HIS A 123 16.37 -18.10 12.19
N CYS A 124 15.31 -18.89 12.34
CA CYS A 124 15.31 -20.08 13.17
C CYS A 124 16.28 -21.14 12.61
N PRO A 125 17.32 -21.56 13.35
CA PRO A 125 18.25 -22.60 12.93
C PRO A 125 17.60 -23.98 12.78
N SER A 126 16.50 -24.25 13.49
CA SER A 126 15.72 -25.50 13.33
C SER A 126 15.19 -25.68 11.92
N PHE A 127 14.92 -24.58 11.22
CA PHE A 127 14.38 -24.60 9.87
C PHE A 127 15.43 -24.27 8.80
N ASP A 128 16.72 -24.27 9.12
CA ASP A 128 17.76 -23.82 8.18
C ASP A 128 17.90 -24.73 6.97
N ILE A 129 17.87 -26.05 7.17
CA ILE A 129 17.93 -27.04 6.09
C ILE A 129 16.74 -26.88 5.13
N PRO A 130 15.47 -26.95 5.58
CA PRO A 130 14.33 -26.77 4.68
C PRO A 130 14.28 -25.36 4.07
N ARG A 131 14.68 -24.32 4.82
CA ARG A 131 14.75 -22.95 4.31
C ARG A 131 15.71 -22.84 3.13
N ARG A 132 16.92 -23.39 3.25
CA ARG A 132 17.90 -23.40 2.15
C ARG A 132 17.43 -24.23 0.96
N LYS A 133 16.76 -25.36 1.22
CA LYS A 133 16.17 -26.22 0.17
C LYS A 133 15.11 -25.47 -0.65
N HIS A 134 14.25 -24.70 -0.01
CA HIS A 134 13.12 -24.03 -0.67
C HIS A 134 13.42 -22.63 -1.20
N PHE A 135 14.25 -21.85 -0.51
CA PHE A 135 14.49 -20.43 -0.78
C PHE A 135 15.94 -20.10 -1.18
N GLY A 136 16.89 -21.03 -1.00
CA GLY A 136 18.31 -20.76 -1.21
C GLY A 136 18.97 -19.97 -0.06
N ARG A 137 19.92 -19.10 -0.39
CA ARG A 137 20.69 -18.29 0.57
C ARG A 137 20.25 -16.82 0.51
N ASN A 138 20.50 -16.07 1.59
CA ASN A 138 20.28 -14.62 1.67
C ASN A 138 18.83 -14.16 1.43
N ILE A 139 17.86 -14.93 1.93
CA ILE A 139 16.45 -14.57 1.84
C ILE A 139 16.04 -13.60 2.96
N CYS A 140 15.27 -12.56 2.64
CA CYS A 140 14.67 -11.68 3.63
C CYS A 140 13.14 -11.86 3.73
N LEU A 141 12.53 -11.27 4.76
CA LEU A 141 11.08 -11.40 4.98
C LEU A 141 10.26 -10.81 3.83
N LYS A 142 10.74 -9.71 3.23
CA LYS A 142 10.10 -9.04 2.11
C LYS A 142 10.10 -9.90 0.84
N ASP A 143 11.16 -10.69 0.61
CA ASP A 143 11.22 -11.60 -0.54
C ASP A 143 10.21 -12.74 -0.40
N LEU A 144 9.93 -13.16 0.84
CA LEU A 144 8.98 -14.23 1.13
C LEU A 144 7.53 -13.77 1.10
N LEU A 145 7.24 -12.61 1.70
CA LEU A 145 5.87 -12.17 1.99
C LEU A 145 5.44 -10.88 1.26
N GLY A 146 6.33 -10.28 0.46
CA GLY A 146 6.12 -8.99 -0.20
C GLY A 146 5.04 -8.98 -1.29
N ALA A 147 5.13 -8.01 -2.19
CA ALA A 147 4.20 -7.88 -3.32
C ALA A 147 4.17 -9.13 -4.20
N THR A 148 5.32 -9.77 -4.36
CA THR A 148 5.51 -11.04 -5.05
C THR A 148 6.00 -12.07 -4.03
N PRO A 149 5.09 -12.80 -3.37
CA PRO A 149 5.50 -13.82 -2.39
C PRO A 149 6.27 -14.95 -3.07
N HIS A 150 7.22 -15.54 -2.35
CA HIS A 150 8.06 -16.60 -2.89
C HIS A 150 7.22 -17.84 -3.29
N PRO A 151 7.40 -18.43 -4.48
CA PRO A 151 6.56 -19.53 -4.97
C PRO A 151 6.59 -20.78 -4.08
N ASN A 152 7.75 -21.06 -3.47
CA ASN A 152 7.92 -22.21 -2.57
C ASN A 152 7.51 -21.93 -1.12
N LEU A 153 6.94 -20.75 -0.80
CA LEU A 153 6.59 -20.41 0.58
C LEU A 153 5.65 -21.47 1.19
N LEU A 154 4.59 -21.84 0.48
CA LEU A 154 3.61 -22.77 1.02
C LEU A 154 4.17 -24.19 1.17
N HIS A 155 4.98 -24.65 0.22
CA HIS A 155 5.69 -25.93 0.30
C HIS A 155 6.62 -25.97 1.51
N PHE A 156 7.37 -24.89 1.76
CA PHE A 156 8.19 -24.77 2.97
C PHE A 156 7.35 -24.89 4.25
N LEU A 157 6.19 -24.20 4.33
CA LEU A 157 5.32 -24.25 5.51
C LEU A 157 4.76 -25.65 5.77
N HIS A 158 4.49 -26.42 4.71
CA HIS A 158 4.12 -27.83 4.80
C HIS A 158 5.29 -28.69 5.28
N ASP A 159 6.49 -28.53 4.69
CA ASP A 159 7.70 -29.29 5.05
C ASP A 159 8.09 -29.11 6.53
N ILE A 160 7.88 -27.92 7.10
CA ILE A 160 8.17 -27.66 8.52
C ILE A 160 6.95 -27.91 9.45
N GLY A 161 5.83 -28.38 8.91
CA GLY A 161 4.66 -28.80 9.69
C GLY A 161 3.83 -27.68 10.33
N ILE A 162 3.98 -26.42 9.90
CA ILE A 162 3.27 -25.28 10.52
C ILE A 162 2.07 -24.78 9.71
N TYR A 163 1.87 -25.27 8.49
CA TYR A 163 0.83 -24.77 7.59
C TYR A 163 -0.58 -24.80 8.22
N GLU A 164 -0.94 -25.89 8.90
CA GLU A 164 -2.23 -26.04 9.58
C GLU A 164 -2.31 -25.27 10.92
N HIS A 165 -1.28 -24.51 11.28
CA HIS A 165 -1.22 -23.68 12.48
C HIS A 165 -1.21 -22.17 12.17
N ILE A 166 -1.38 -21.81 10.90
CA ILE A 166 -1.50 -20.44 10.41
C ILE A 166 -2.97 -20.11 10.20
#